data_AF-A0A1F6T820-F1
#
_entry.id   AF-A0A1F6T820-F1
#
_cell.length_a   1.000
_cell.length_b   1.000
_cell.length_c   1.000
_cell.angle_alpha   90.00
_cell.angle_beta   90.00
_cell.angle_gamma   90.00
#
_symmetry.space_group_name_H-M   'P 1'
#
loop_
_entity.id
_entity.type
_entity.pdbx_description
1 polymer ?
#
loop_
_entity_poly.entity_id
_entity_poly.type
_entity_poly.pdbx_seq_one_letter_code
_entity_poly.pdbx_strand_id
1 'polypeptide(L)'
;MNDGRLEIRAGIASECGKRETNNDIALVRESDDALRTVVAVIADGISGAGGKLAAETTAPGFVDGLLGAPATLSAERAGARALAAMNRWVWAQGGQDPALRGMATTLSAVILRGRRLFLVHIGDTRIYQMREGALTRLTHDHTHTHPDMQHVLIRAVGLEDTIRADTSARDLKTHDRFLLCCDGVHGVLNDRRLRDLLAERASPEETAQRIVRAALDAGSQDNVTALLLDVLSVPSAERLDLEMLVAELPILDLPGTGDRVDGFHLLDMVSDGRYSRLFRAEDSDGGREVIVKFPHPRVASDDTYRRAFVREAWVASQVQSPYVGEVVDVPAERRTRLYSVMPYYAGETLERRLRREPPVSFEEGMRIGIQLGKALYALNRREIIHRDVKPDNVLLTSGGGLRLLDLGVARLPGVEDTPGDDIPGTPSYMAPELFNAQAGDVRSDVYALGVTLYRMFTGQYPYGEVEAFSHPRFGKRIPLDRYRSDLPAWLDAVLGRATAVDPEQRHGDAMELALELEHNLTHGPRQRPVRQTLYARNPLRFWQAVSFLLLLALILSLALR
;
A
#
# COMPACT_ATOMS: atom_id res chain seq x y z
N MET A 1 -28.92 -11.30 -12.64
CA MET A 1 -28.29 -10.42 -11.62
C MET A 1 -26.86 -10.90 -11.53
N ASN A 2 -25.92 -10.08 -12.00
CA ASN A 2 -24.50 -10.45 -12.10
C ASN A 2 -23.83 -10.09 -10.78
N ASP A 3 -23.16 -11.03 -10.13
CA ASP A 3 -22.75 -10.97 -8.71
C ASP A 3 -21.60 -9.97 -8.43
N GLY A 4 -21.26 -9.09 -9.39
CA GLY A 4 -20.21 -8.08 -9.25
C GLY A 4 -18.80 -8.63 -9.03
N ARG A 5 -18.60 -9.94 -9.18
CA ARG A 5 -17.32 -10.62 -8.99
C ARG A 5 -16.47 -10.58 -10.27
N LEU A 6 -15.16 -10.82 -10.11
CA LEU A 6 -14.29 -11.07 -11.24
C LEU A 6 -14.75 -12.36 -11.94
N GLU A 7 -15.15 -12.27 -13.20
CA GLU A 7 -15.49 -13.42 -14.02
C GLU A 7 -14.63 -13.46 -15.27
N ILE A 8 -14.10 -14.64 -15.55
CA ILE A 8 -13.24 -14.88 -16.70
C ILE A 8 -13.67 -16.15 -17.44
N ARG A 9 -13.26 -16.25 -18.70
CA ARG A 9 -13.20 -17.51 -19.43
C ARG A 9 -11.77 -17.73 -19.89
N ALA A 10 -11.29 -18.95 -19.72
CA ALA A 10 -9.99 -19.37 -20.20
C ALA A 10 -10.12 -20.37 -21.34
N GLY A 11 -9.11 -20.43 -22.21
CA GLY A 11 -8.94 -21.47 -23.21
C GLY A 11 -7.47 -21.75 -23.42
N ILE A 12 -7.11 -23.02 -23.61
CA ILE A 12 -5.71 -23.45 -23.72
C ILE A 12 -5.59 -24.43 -24.88
N ALA A 13 -4.70 -24.15 -25.82
CA ALA A 13 -4.29 -25.08 -26.85
C ALA A 13 -2.77 -25.24 -26.83
N SER A 14 -2.30 -26.48 -26.88
CA SER A 14 -0.88 -26.80 -26.85
C SER A 14 -0.62 -28.03 -27.72
N GLU A 15 0.31 -27.91 -28.66
CA GLU A 15 0.67 -28.95 -29.61
C GLU A 15 2.19 -29.15 -29.62
N CYS A 16 2.62 -30.40 -29.77
CA CYS A 16 4.04 -30.77 -29.78
C CYS A 16 4.77 -30.22 -31.03
N GLY A 17 4.04 -29.92 -32.10
CA GLY A 17 4.62 -29.49 -33.37
C GLY A 17 5.47 -30.61 -33.98
N LYS A 18 6.71 -30.27 -34.38
CA LYS A 18 7.67 -31.22 -34.96
C LYS A 18 8.65 -31.83 -33.96
N ARG A 19 8.54 -31.45 -32.68
CA ARG A 19 9.33 -32.03 -31.59
C ARG A 19 8.80 -33.42 -31.22
N GLU A 20 9.61 -34.21 -30.54
CA GLU A 20 9.20 -35.52 -30.00
C GLU A 20 8.39 -35.39 -28.70
N THR A 21 8.65 -34.32 -27.94
CA THR A 21 7.98 -34.04 -26.67
C THR A 21 7.50 -32.59 -26.62
N ASN A 22 6.38 -32.40 -25.92
CA ASN A 22 5.89 -31.07 -25.56
C ASN A 22 6.46 -30.69 -24.19
N ASN A 23 7.25 -29.63 -24.16
CA ASN A 23 7.91 -29.09 -22.97
C ASN A 23 7.19 -27.84 -22.44
N ASP A 24 6.17 -27.35 -23.15
CA ASP A 24 5.34 -26.24 -22.72
C ASP A 24 4.32 -26.69 -21.68
N ILE A 25 4.10 -25.85 -20.67
CA ILE A 25 3.03 -26.00 -19.70
C ILE A 25 2.24 -24.71 -19.65
N ALA A 26 0.94 -24.80 -19.85
CA ALA A 26 0.00 -23.71 -19.67
C ALA A 26 -1.14 -24.17 -18.74
N LEU A 27 -1.47 -23.35 -17.75
CA LEU A 27 -2.56 -23.66 -16.81
C LEU A 27 -3.23 -22.39 -16.27
N VAL A 28 -4.50 -22.56 -15.90
CA VAL A 28 -5.30 -21.56 -15.19
C VAL A 28 -5.84 -22.17 -13.91
N ARG A 29 -5.74 -21.42 -12.82
CA ARG A 29 -6.29 -21.76 -11.50
C ARG A 29 -6.97 -20.54 -10.90
N GLU A 30 -7.96 -20.80 -10.07
CA GLU A 30 -8.70 -19.77 -9.35
C GLU A 30 -8.69 -20.13 -7.87
N SER A 31 -8.67 -19.11 -7.00
CA SER A 31 -8.90 -19.32 -5.56
C SER A 31 -10.38 -19.33 -5.22
N ASP A 32 -10.72 -20.09 -4.19
CA ASP A 32 -12.05 -20.14 -3.58
C ASP A 32 -12.26 -19.05 -2.51
N ASP A 33 -11.35 -18.07 -2.42
CA ASP A 33 -11.44 -16.98 -1.44
C ASP A 33 -12.37 -15.84 -1.88
N ALA A 34 -12.77 -14.99 -0.92
CA ALA A 34 -13.72 -13.89 -1.15
C ALA A 34 -13.26 -12.86 -2.21
N LEU A 35 -11.95 -12.74 -2.46
CA LEU A 35 -11.38 -11.81 -3.44
C LEU A 35 -11.16 -12.45 -4.82
N ARG A 36 -11.37 -13.77 -4.96
CA ARG A 36 -11.22 -14.59 -6.17
C ARG A 36 -10.00 -14.20 -7.00
N THR A 37 -8.87 -14.82 -6.71
CA THR A 37 -7.63 -14.63 -7.46
C THR A 37 -7.57 -15.63 -8.60
N VAL A 38 -7.46 -15.16 -9.85
CA VAL A 38 -7.24 -16.01 -11.02
C VAL A 38 -5.78 -15.90 -11.43
N VAL A 39 -5.11 -17.04 -11.57
CA VAL A 39 -3.72 -17.12 -12.04
C VAL A 39 -3.69 -17.92 -13.32
N ALA A 40 -3.16 -17.31 -14.37
CA ALA A 40 -2.85 -17.95 -15.62
C ALA A 40 -1.36 -17.90 -15.86
N VAL A 41 -0.75 -19.03 -16.21
CA VAL A 41 0.69 -19.13 -16.40
C VAL A 41 1.01 -19.96 -17.63
N ILE A 42 2.05 -19.54 -18.34
CA ILE A 42 2.73 -20.33 -19.36
C ILE A 42 4.22 -20.45 -18.98
N ALA A 43 4.77 -21.64 -19.12
CA ALA A 43 6.17 -21.94 -18.94
C ALA A 43 6.64 -22.77 -20.14
N ASP A 44 7.78 -22.38 -20.71
CA ASP A 44 8.43 -23.08 -21.82
C ASP A 44 9.77 -23.61 -21.33
N GLY A 45 9.96 -24.92 -21.42
CA GLY A 45 11.15 -25.62 -20.95
C GLY A 45 12.30 -25.55 -21.96
N ILE A 46 13.47 -25.04 -21.54
CA ILE A 46 14.63 -24.93 -22.43
C ILE A 46 15.04 -26.32 -22.95
N SER A 47 15.43 -26.38 -24.23
CA SER A 47 15.92 -27.60 -24.88
C SER A 47 16.99 -28.33 -24.05
N GLY A 48 16.73 -29.59 -23.73
CA GLY A 48 17.59 -30.44 -22.91
C GLY A 48 16.79 -31.41 -22.04
N ALA A 49 17.47 -32.35 -21.38
CA ALA A 49 16.80 -33.39 -20.59
C ALA A 49 16.02 -32.86 -19.37
N GLY A 50 16.34 -31.65 -18.88
CA GLY A 50 15.68 -31.05 -17.71
C GLY A 50 14.60 -30.01 -18.02
N GLY A 51 14.49 -29.49 -19.24
CA GLY A 51 13.60 -28.35 -19.55
C GLY A 51 12.13 -28.64 -19.26
N LYS A 52 11.64 -29.80 -19.71
CA LYS A 52 10.27 -30.24 -19.46
C LYS A 52 9.96 -30.34 -17.97
N LEU A 53 10.84 -30.98 -17.19
CA LEU A 53 10.66 -31.11 -15.74
C LEU A 53 10.67 -29.73 -15.05
N ALA A 54 11.46 -28.79 -15.56
CA ALA A 54 11.51 -27.43 -15.05
C ALA A 54 10.18 -26.73 -15.25
N ALA A 55 9.58 -26.81 -16.44
CA ALA A 55 8.27 -26.25 -16.72
C ALA A 55 7.16 -26.92 -15.89
N GLU A 56 7.14 -28.27 -15.86
CA GLU A 56 6.15 -29.09 -15.13
C GLU A 56 6.19 -28.88 -13.62
N THR A 57 7.33 -28.48 -13.06
CA THR A 57 7.44 -28.17 -11.63
C THR A 57 7.19 -26.69 -11.34
N THR A 58 7.77 -25.80 -12.15
CA THR A 58 7.75 -24.35 -11.89
C THR A 58 6.34 -23.79 -12.04
N ALA A 59 5.61 -24.12 -13.10
CA ALA A 59 4.28 -23.52 -13.33
C ALA A 59 3.27 -23.91 -12.23
N PRO A 60 3.06 -25.21 -11.89
CA PRO A 60 2.17 -25.57 -10.80
C PRO A 60 2.66 -25.06 -9.44
N GLY A 61 3.96 -25.21 -9.13
CA GLY A 61 4.50 -24.79 -7.84
C GLY A 61 4.46 -23.27 -7.63
N PHE A 62 4.59 -22.47 -8.70
CA PHE A 62 4.36 -21.03 -8.65
C PHE A 62 2.91 -20.71 -8.30
N VAL A 63 1.95 -21.37 -8.96
CA VAL A 63 0.52 -21.14 -8.73
C VAL A 63 0.11 -21.58 -7.32
N ASP A 64 0.52 -22.76 -6.87
CA ASP A 64 0.22 -23.27 -5.53
C ASP A 64 0.84 -22.38 -4.44
N GLY A 65 2.10 -21.95 -4.64
CA GLY A 65 2.77 -21.04 -3.71
C GLY A 65 2.12 -19.66 -3.63
N LEU A 66 1.54 -19.17 -4.74
CA LEU A 66 0.84 -17.89 -4.80
C LEU A 66 -0.54 -18.01 -4.14
N LEU A 67 -1.34 -19.01 -4.51
CA LEU A 67 -2.70 -19.20 -3.99
C LEU A 67 -2.70 -19.66 -2.52
N GLY A 68 -1.65 -20.37 -2.08
CA GLY A 68 -1.46 -20.74 -0.68
C GLY A 68 -0.89 -19.63 0.21
N ALA A 69 -0.55 -18.46 -0.34
CA ALA A 69 -0.04 -17.34 0.44
C ALA A 69 -1.16 -16.71 1.29
N PRO A 70 -0.85 -16.12 2.47
CA PRO A 70 -1.84 -15.42 3.26
C PRO A 70 -2.53 -14.31 2.46
N ALA A 71 -3.85 -14.17 2.59
CA ALA A 71 -4.64 -13.17 1.84
C ALA A 71 -4.17 -11.72 2.06
N THR A 72 -3.44 -11.46 3.15
CA THR A 72 -2.82 -10.17 3.51
C THR A 72 -1.56 -9.83 2.70
N LEU A 73 -0.99 -10.80 1.99
CA LEU A 73 0.14 -10.56 1.09
C LEU A 73 -0.39 -10.10 -0.28
N SER A 74 0.20 -9.03 -0.83
CA SER A 74 -0.17 -8.59 -2.17
C SER A 74 0.15 -9.68 -3.20
N ALA A 75 -0.66 -9.77 -4.26
CA ALA A 75 -0.48 -10.74 -5.33
C ALA A 75 0.94 -10.68 -5.94
N GLU A 76 1.49 -9.47 -6.08
CA GLU A 76 2.86 -9.25 -6.54
C GLU A 76 3.90 -9.87 -5.59
N ARG A 77 3.80 -9.60 -4.28
CA ARG A 77 4.74 -10.15 -3.29
C ARG A 77 4.58 -11.66 -3.13
N ALA A 78 3.36 -12.18 -3.22
CA ALA A 78 3.08 -13.61 -3.22
C ALA A 78 3.72 -14.29 -4.43
N GLY A 79 3.51 -13.75 -5.64
CA GLY A 79 4.13 -14.24 -6.87
C GLY A 79 5.66 -14.19 -6.83
N ALA A 80 6.25 -13.07 -6.41
CA ALA A 80 7.71 -12.95 -6.30
C ALA A 80 8.32 -14.00 -5.33
N ARG A 81 7.65 -14.24 -4.18
CA ARG A 81 8.09 -15.27 -3.22
C ARG A 81 7.96 -16.69 -3.78
N ALA A 82 6.83 -16.99 -4.43
CA ALA A 82 6.59 -18.29 -5.04
C ALA A 82 7.61 -18.57 -6.14
N LEU A 83 7.85 -17.60 -7.02
CA LEU A 83 8.84 -17.71 -8.10
C LEU A 83 10.27 -17.86 -7.58
N ALA A 84 10.66 -17.10 -6.55
CA ALA A 84 11.97 -17.25 -5.94
C ALA A 84 12.16 -18.63 -5.29
N ALA A 85 11.11 -19.23 -4.74
CA ALA A 85 11.16 -20.60 -4.23
C ALA A 85 11.35 -21.61 -5.36
N MET A 86 10.61 -21.48 -6.46
CA MET A 86 10.77 -22.36 -7.63
C MET A 86 12.15 -22.22 -8.26
N ASN A 87 12.68 -21.00 -8.40
CA ASN A 87 14.02 -20.77 -8.92
C ASN A 87 15.09 -21.51 -8.11
N ARG A 88 15.05 -21.39 -6.78
CA ARG A 88 16.01 -22.08 -5.90
C ARG A 88 15.92 -23.59 -6.04
N TRP A 89 14.71 -24.13 -6.20
CA TRP A 89 14.51 -25.56 -6.37
C TRP A 89 15.08 -26.04 -7.71
N VAL A 90 14.73 -25.38 -8.82
CA VAL A 90 15.23 -25.75 -10.16
C VAL A 90 16.75 -25.63 -10.24
N TRP A 91 17.32 -24.52 -9.74
CA TRP A 91 18.77 -24.31 -9.66
C TRP A 91 19.48 -25.42 -8.85
N ALA A 92 18.90 -25.82 -7.71
CA ALA A 92 19.46 -26.89 -6.89
C ALA A 92 19.44 -28.25 -7.59
N GLN A 93 18.35 -28.57 -8.30
CA GLN A 93 18.25 -29.84 -9.07
C GLN A 93 19.28 -29.90 -10.19
N GLY A 94 19.41 -28.82 -10.99
CA GLY A 94 20.37 -28.76 -12.08
C GLY A 94 21.84 -28.81 -11.64
N GLY A 95 22.13 -28.49 -10.37
CA GLY A 95 23.46 -28.62 -9.77
C GLY A 95 23.76 -30.00 -9.16
N GLN A 96 22.75 -30.78 -8.79
CA GLN A 96 22.90 -32.09 -8.13
C GLN A 96 22.90 -33.27 -9.10
N ASP A 97 22.09 -33.21 -10.17
CA ASP A 97 21.99 -34.28 -11.15
C ASP A 97 22.69 -33.90 -12.47
N PRO A 98 23.78 -34.59 -12.87
CA PRO A 98 24.43 -34.37 -14.16
C PRO A 98 23.50 -34.51 -15.37
N ALA A 99 22.43 -35.31 -15.28
CA ALA A 99 21.44 -35.47 -16.34
C ALA A 99 20.51 -34.26 -16.48
N LEU A 100 20.34 -33.46 -15.42
CA LEU A 100 19.52 -32.24 -15.40
C LEU A 100 20.38 -30.97 -15.49
N ARG A 101 21.64 -31.08 -15.89
CA ARG A 101 22.54 -29.93 -16.00
C ARG A 101 21.97 -28.90 -16.99
N GLY A 102 21.83 -27.66 -16.54
CA GLY A 102 21.25 -26.58 -17.35
C GLY A 102 19.71 -26.60 -17.40
N MET A 103 19.06 -27.35 -16.50
CA MET A 103 17.62 -27.34 -16.29
C MET A 103 17.11 -25.92 -16.03
N ALA A 104 16.32 -25.40 -16.96
CA ALA A 104 15.75 -24.07 -16.86
C ALA A 104 14.47 -23.96 -17.68
N THR A 105 13.64 -22.98 -17.35
CA THR A 105 12.36 -22.72 -18.03
C THR A 105 12.03 -21.23 -17.99
N THR A 106 11.24 -20.78 -18.96
CA THR A 106 10.60 -19.47 -18.93
C THR A 106 9.39 -19.51 -18.00
N LEU A 107 8.91 -18.33 -17.60
CA LEU A 107 7.64 -18.20 -16.91
C LEU A 107 7.02 -16.85 -17.25
N SER A 108 5.81 -16.88 -17.79
CA SER A 108 4.97 -15.71 -17.99
C SER A 108 3.64 -15.95 -17.29
N ALA A 109 3.33 -15.13 -16.29
CA ALA A 109 2.13 -15.26 -15.49
C ALA A 109 1.32 -13.97 -15.45
N VAL A 110 0.01 -14.13 -15.52
CA VAL A 110 -1.00 -13.11 -15.28
C VAL A 110 -1.79 -13.48 -14.04
N ILE A 111 -1.87 -12.57 -13.09
CA ILE A 111 -2.60 -12.72 -11.83
C ILE A 111 -3.69 -11.64 -11.80
N LEU A 112 -4.94 -12.07 -11.88
CA LEU A 112 -6.11 -11.21 -11.84
C LEU A 112 -6.68 -11.24 -10.42
N ARG A 113 -6.75 -10.09 -9.76
CA ARG A 113 -7.34 -9.96 -8.43
C ARG A 113 -8.11 -8.66 -8.36
N GLY A 114 -9.42 -8.75 -8.14
CA GLY A 114 -10.32 -7.60 -8.21
C GLY A 114 -10.26 -6.90 -9.57
N ARG A 115 -9.84 -5.63 -9.58
CA ARG A 115 -9.66 -4.81 -10.80
C ARG A 115 -8.21 -4.66 -11.25
N ARG A 116 -7.30 -5.43 -10.64
CA ARG A 116 -5.87 -5.33 -10.92
C ARG A 116 -5.38 -6.58 -11.62
N LEU A 117 -4.55 -6.34 -12.62
CA LEU A 117 -3.71 -7.29 -13.31
C LEU A 117 -2.30 -7.15 -12.72
N PHE A 118 -1.74 -8.22 -12.19
CA PHE A 118 -0.31 -8.31 -11.88
C PHE A 118 0.35 -9.28 -12.84
N LEU A 119 1.50 -8.86 -13.38
CA LEU A 119 2.25 -9.61 -14.36
C LEU A 119 3.59 -9.99 -13.75
N VAL A 120 4.00 -11.26 -13.93
CA VAL A 120 5.32 -11.76 -13.55
C VAL A 120 5.91 -12.45 -14.77
N HIS A 121 7.08 -12.01 -15.22
CA HIS A 121 7.67 -12.49 -16.47
C HIS A 121 9.18 -12.71 -16.36
N ILE A 122 9.63 -13.85 -16.88
CA ILE A 122 11.02 -14.15 -17.12
C ILE A 122 11.16 -15.11 -18.32
N GLY A 123 11.96 -14.73 -19.30
CA GLY A 123 12.26 -15.54 -20.47
C GLY A 123 11.76 -14.86 -21.73
N ASP A 124 11.34 -15.62 -22.73
CA ASP A 124 10.86 -15.13 -24.02
C ASP A 124 9.42 -15.52 -24.34
N THR A 125 8.72 -16.24 -23.46
CA THR A 125 7.25 -16.35 -23.56
C THR A 125 6.61 -14.96 -23.48
N ARG A 126 5.60 -14.71 -24.33
CA ARG A 126 5.01 -13.37 -24.48
C ARG A 126 3.60 -13.28 -23.94
N ILE A 127 3.28 -12.11 -23.38
CA ILE A 127 1.93 -11.75 -22.96
C ILE A 127 1.46 -10.55 -23.80
N TYR A 128 0.30 -10.69 -24.42
CA TYR A 128 -0.38 -9.61 -25.15
C TYR A 128 -1.71 -9.28 -24.51
N GLN A 129 -2.09 -8.00 -24.57
CA GLN A 129 -3.40 -7.51 -24.21
C GLN A 129 -4.10 -6.96 -25.44
N MET A 130 -5.32 -7.42 -25.69
CA MET A 130 -6.25 -6.87 -26.66
C MET A 130 -7.31 -6.08 -25.90
N ARG A 131 -7.35 -4.76 -26.14
CA ARG A 131 -8.33 -3.85 -25.55
C ARG A 131 -8.84 -2.90 -26.63
N GLU A 132 -10.16 -2.82 -26.79
CA GLU A 132 -10.79 -1.90 -27.76
C GLU A 132 -10.21 -2.03 -29.19
N GLY A 133 -9.80 -3.25 -29.59
CA GLY A 133 -9.21 -3.54 -30.89
C GLY A 133 -7.70 -3.26 -31.02
N ALA A 134 -7.06 -2.69 -29.99
CA ALA A 134 -5.62 -2.48 -29.94
C ALA A 134 -4.91 -3.67 -29.28
N LEU A 135 -3.93 -4.25 -29.98
CA LEU A 135 -3.05 -5.28 -29.44
C LEU A 135 -1.77 -4.64 -28.90
N THR A 136 -1.47 -4.86 -27.63
CA THR A 136 -0.28 -4.36 -26.94
C THR A 136 0.50 -5.53 -26.35
N ARG A 137 1.80 -5.63 -26.67
CA ARG A 137 2.70 -6.57 -25.99
C ARG A 137 3.04 -6.03 -24.60
N LEU A 138 2.84 -6.85 -23.57
CA LEU A 138 3.06 -6.47 -22.17
C LEU A 138 4.43 -6.88 -21.63
N THR A 139 5.10 -7.85 -22.26
CA THR A 139 6.40 -8.39 -21.86
C THR A 139 7.53 -7.98 -22.80
N HIS A 140 8.77 -8.15 -22.34
CA HIS A 140 9.99 -7.95 -23.11
C HIS A 140 10.85 -9.20 -23.03
N ASP A 141 11.19 -9.76 -24.18
CA ASP A 141 11.96 -10.99 -24.24
C ASP A 141 13.34 -10.83 -23.58
N HIS A 142 13.68 -11.76 -22.70
CA HIS A 142 14.99 -11.82 -22.03
C HIS A 142 15.97 -12.66 -22.85
N THR A 143 16.24 -12.25 -24.09
CA THR A 143 17.20 -12.89 -25.00
C THR A 143 18.34 -11.95 -25.37
N HIS A 144 19.39 -12.47 -26.01
CA HIS A 144 20.49 -11.63 -26.51
C HIS A 144 20.03 -10.73 -27.65
N THR A 145 20.56 -9.51 -27.70
CA THR A 145 20.26 -8.51 -28.74
C THR A 145 20.99 -8.75 -30.07
N HIS A 146 22.02 -9.59 -30.07
CA HIS A 146 22.78 -9.91 -31.28
C HIS A 146 21.94 -10.79 -32.22
N PRO A 147 21.84 -10.48 -33.53
CA PRO A 147 20.98 -11.20 -34.49
C PRO A 147 21.14 -12.73 -34.44
N ASP A 148 22.38 -13.21 -34.31
CA ASP A 148 22.68 -14.65 -34.28
C ASP A 148 22.37 -15.35 -32.95
N MET A 149 22.06 -14.60 -31.88
CA MET A 149 21.84 -15.12 -30.53
C MET A 149 20.45 -14.80 -29.97
N GLN A 150 19.52 -14.32 -30.80
CA GLN A 150 18.18 -13.92 -30.34
C GLN A 150 17.34 -15.06 -29.74
N HIS A 151 17.75 -16.31 -29.94
CA HIS A 151 17.15 -17.52 -29.34
C HIS A 151 17.80 -17.95 -28.01
N VAL A 152 18.84 -17.23 -27.56
CA VAL A 152 19.57 -17.56 -26.32
C VAL A 152 19.03 -16.69 -25.20
N LEU A 153 18.51 -17.34 -24.16
CA LEU A 153 17.97 -16.69 -22.97
C LEU A 153 19.08 -16.16 -22.07
N ILE A 154 18.97 -14.88 -21.70
CA ILE A 154 19.83 -14.23 -20.69
C ILE A 154 19.22 -14.28 -19.29
N ARG A 155 17.91 -14.57 -19.17
CA ARG A 155 17.21 -14.76 -17.90
C ARG A 155 16.17 -15.86 -18.05
N ALA A 156 16.22 -16.85 -17.17
CA ALA A 156 15.24 -17.93 -17.06
C ALA A 156 15.19 -18.43 -15.61
N VAL A 157 14.11 -19.12 -15.26
CA VAL A 157 14.02 -19.82 -13.96
C VAL A 157 15.03 -20.96 -13.97
N GLY A 158 15.87 -21.03 -12.94
CA GLY A 158 16.91 -22.06 -12.81
C GLY A 158 18.21 -21.77 -13.58
N LEU A 159 18.35 -20.60 -14.21
CA LEU A 159 19.59 -20.21 -14.90
C LEU A 159 20.65 -19.62 -13.94
N GLU A 160 20.20 -18.98 -12.86
CA GLU A 160 21.03 -18.41 -11.80
C GLU A 160 20.41 -18.72 -10.42
N ASP A 161 21.19 -18.59 -9.35
CA ASP A 161 20.74 -18.83 -7.97
C ASP A 161 19.71 -17.79 -7.48
N THR A 162 19.79 -16.58 -8.02
CA THR A 162 18.92 -15.44 -7.74
C THR A 162 18.10 -15.09 -8.98
N ILE A 163 16.81 -14.83 -8.79
CA ILE A 163 15.89 -14.53 -9.88
C ILE A 163 15.58 -13.04 -9.96
N ARG A 164 15.64 -12.49 -11.17
CA ARG A 164 15.21 -11.12 -11.50
C ARG A 164 14.11 -11.20 -12.56
N ALA A 165 12.88 -11.33 -12.10
CA ALA A 165 11.70 -11.32 -12.95
C ALA A 165 11.19 -9.88 -13.13
N ASP A 166 10.65 -9.61 -14.30
CA ASP A 166 9.94 -8.37 -14.58
C ASP A 166 8.55 -8.45 -13.94
N THR A 167 8.20 -7.45 -13.13
CA THR A 167 6.85 -7.31 -12.57
C THR A 167 6.20 -6.03 -13.05
N SER A 168 4.90 -6.08 -13.30
CA SER A 168 4.11 -4.88 -13.55
C SER A 168 2.69 -5.04 -13.04
N ALA A 169 2.06 -3.92 -12.64
CA ALA A 169 0.67 -3.88 -12.24
C ALA A 169 -0.10 -2.94 -13.18
N ARG A 170 -1.30 -3.36 -13.60
CA ARG A 170 -2.16 -2.60 -14.51
C ARG A 170 -3.62 -2.72 -14.13
N ASP A 171 -4.43 -1.83 -14.66
CA ASP A 171 -5.88 -1.90 -14.46
C ASP A 171 -6.52 -2.90 -15.42
N LEU A 172 -7.38 -3.73 -14.84
CA LEU A 172 -8.20 -4.72 -15.53
C LEU A 172 -9.54 -4.08 -15.89
N LYS A 173 -9.94 -4.21 -17.15
CA LYS A 173 -11.23 -3.76 -17.65
C LYS A 173 -12.06 -4.93 -18.13
N THR A 174 -13.38 -4.78 -18.03
CA THR A 174 -14.32 -5.68 -18.70
C THR A 174 -14.00 -5.72 -20.20
N HIS A 175 -14.05 -6.92 -20.79
CA HIS A 175 -13.70 -7.19 -22.18
C HIS A 175 -12.22 -7.08 -22.53
N ASP A 176 -11.32 -6.93 -21.54
CA ASP A 176 -9.91 -7.21 -21.78
C ASP A 176 -9.75 -8.67 -22.19
N ARG A 177 -8.94 -8.91 -23.23
CA ARG A 177 -8.54 -10.23 -23.67
C ARG A 177 -7.02 -10.35 -23.58
N PHE A 178 -6.52 -11.40 -22.95
CA PHE A 178 -5.08 -11.67 -22.83
C PHE A 178 -4.69 -12.92 -23.59
N LEU A 179 -3.55 -12.86 -24.26
CA LEU A 179 -2.89 -14.00 -24.91
C LEU A 179 -1.53 -14.21 -24.24
N LEU A 180 -1.31 -15.40 -23.70
CA LEU A 180 0.00 -15.88 -23.26
C LEU A 180 0.46 -16.94 -24.29
N CYS A 181 1.66 -16.80 -24.85
CA CYS A 181 2.15 -17.76 -25.85
C CYS A 181 3.68 -17.95 -25.82
N CYS A 182 4.13 -19.11 -26.30
CA CYS A 182 5.54 -19.44 -26.50
C CYS A 182 6.07 -18.96 -27.85
N ASP A 183 7.38 -19.12 -28.05
CA ASP A 183 8.10 -18.71 -29.25
C ASP A 183 7.68 -19.47 -30.50
N GLY A 184 7.21 -20.72 -30.36
CA GLY A 184 6.61 -21.49 -31.44
C GLY A 184 5.35 -20.83 -32.03
N VAL A 185 4.71 -19.90 -31.31
CA VAL A 185 3.63 -19.05 -31.84
C VAL A 185 4.17 -17.73 -32.36
N HIS A 186 4.82 -16.93 -31.51
CA HIS A 186 5.19 -15.55 -31.86
C HIS A 186 6.45 -15.44 -32.73
N GLY A 187 7.19 -16.53 -32.90
CA GLY A 187 8.34 -16.63 -33.82
C GLY A 187 7.93 -16.76 -35.27
N VAL A 188 6.73 -17.30 -35.56
CA VAL A 188 6.20 -17.46 -36.92
C VAL A 188 4.99 -16.57 -37.22
N LEU A 189 4.20 -16.20 -36.20
CA LEU A 189 3.07 -15.29 -36.33
C LEU A 189 3.46 -13.88 -35.87
N ASN A 190 3.39 -12.92 -36.79
CA ASN A 190 3.59 -11.50 -36.45
C ASN A 190 2.39 -10.90 -35.68
N ASP A 191 2.63 -9.77 -35.01
CA ASP A 191 1.61 -9.05 -34.22
C ASP A 191 0.36 -8.69 -35.03
N ARG A 192 0.49 -8.48 -36.35
CA ARG A 192 -0.67 -8.21 -37.20
C ARG A 192 -1.56 -9.44 -37.32
N ARG A 193 -0.97 -10.60 -37.60
CA ARG A 193 -1.70 -11.86 -37.70
C ARG A 193 -2.33 -12.25 -36.35
N LEU A 194 -1.60 -12.06 -35.25
CA LEU A 194 -2.12 -12.30 -33.90
C LEU A 194 -3.32 -11.38 -33.59
N ARG A 195 -3.24 -10.09 -33.93
CA ARG A 195 -4.36 -9.16 -33.74
C ARG A 195 -5.59 -9.59 -34.53
N ASP A 196 -5.41 -10.00 -35.79
CA ASP A 196 -6.51 -10.42 -36.66
C ASP A 196 -7.22 -11.64 -36.07
N LEU A 197 -6.45 -12.64 -35.60
CA LEU A 197 -6.99 -13.84 -34.93
C LEU A 197 -7.71 -13.51 -33.61
N LEU A 198 -7.15 -12.59 -32.81
CA LEU A 198 -7.74 -12.18 -31.52
C LEU A 198 -9.01 -11.32 -31.68
N ALA A 199 -9.15 -10.62 -32.80
CA ALA A 199 -10.30 -9.78 -33.11
C ALA A 199 -11.55 -10.60 -33.53
N GLU A 200 -11.37 -11.87 -33.90
CA GLU A 200 -12.48 -12.76 -34.24
C GLU A 200 -13.35 -13.02 -32.98
N ARG A 201 -14.67 -12.94 -33.16
CA ARG A 201 -15.66 -13.18 -32.10
C ARG A 201 -15.84 -14.69 -31.84
N ALA A 202 -14.77 -15.34 -31.40
CA ALA A 202 -14.76 -16.74 -30.99
C ALA A 202 -14.50 -16.86 -29.48
N SER A 203 -14.78 -18.04 -28.92
CA SER A 203 -14.47 -18.35 -27.52
C SER A 203 -12.93 -18.37 -27.31
N PRO A 204 -12.44 -18.19 -26.07
CA PRO A 204 -11.01 -18.34 -25.76
C PRO A 204 -10.41 -19.64 -26.27
N GLU A 205 -11.14 -20.75 -26.08
CA GLU A 205 -10.72 -22.09 -26.46
C GLU A 205 -10.56 -22.24 -27.99
N GLU A 206 -11.58 -21.83 -28.74
CA GLU A 206 -11.54 -21.87 -30.21
C GLU A 206 -10.46 -20.93 -30.78
N THR A 207 -10.29 -19.75 -30.16
CA THR A 207 -9.25 -18.79 -30.56
C THR A 207 -7.85 -19.36 -30.30
N ALA A 208 -7.62 -20.00 -29.16
CA ALA A 208 -6.35 -20.65 -28.84
C ALA A 208 -6.01 -21.75 -29.88
N GLN A 209 -6.97 -22.61 -30.21
CA GLN A 209 -6.81 -23.65 -31.23
C GLN A 209 -6.50 -23.07 -32.62
N ARG A 210 -7.17 -21.97 -33.01
CA ARG A 210 -6.89 -21.27 -34.28
C ARG A 210 -5.49 -20.67 -34.31
N ILE A 211 -5.01 -20.09 -33.21
CA ILE A 211 -3.65 -19.54 -33.11
C ILE A 211 -2.61 -20.67 -33.27
N VAL A 212 -2.78 -21.77 -32.53
CA VAL A 212 -1.88 -22.93 -32.63
C VAL A 212 -1.87 -23.48 -34.06
N ARG A 213 -3.04 -23.70 -34.66
CA ARG A 213 -3.15 -24.18 -36.04
C ARG A 213 -2.50 -23.22 -37.04
N ALA A 214 -2.73 -21.92 -36.89
CA ALA A 214 -2.12 -20.92 -37.77
C ALA A 214 -0.58 -20.91 -37.66
N ALA A 215 -0.02 -21.13 -36.47
CA ALA A 215 1.42 -21.23 -36.27
C ALA A 215 2.00 -22.51 -36.89
N LEU A 216 1.31 -23.65 -36.76
CA LEU A 216 1.69 -24.90 -37.43
C LEU A 216 1.64 -24.77 -38.95
N ASP A 217 0.57 -24.18 -39.49
CA ASP A 217 0.41 -23.93 -40.93
C ASP A 217 1.46 -22.93 -41.46
N ALA A 218 1.89 -21.98 -40.63
CA ALA A 218 3.00 -21.06 -40.93
C ALA A 218 4.40 -21.73 -40.84
N GLY A 219 4.46 -23.01 -40.47
CA GLY A 219 5.68 -23.80 -40.48
C GLY A 219 6.49 -23.75 -39.19
N SER A 220 5.85 -23.52 -38.03
CA SER A 220 6.51 -23.64 -36.73
C SER A 220 7.23 -24.99 -36.57
N GLN A 221 8.43 -24.95 -35.99
CA GLN A 221 9.26 -26.14 -35.78
C GLN A 221 9.37 -26.52 -34.29
N ASP A 222 8.82 -25.69 -33.39
CA ASP A 222 8.87 -25.92 -31.95
C ASP A 222 7.53 -26.33 -31.35
N ASN A 223 7.47 -26.49 -30.03
CA ASN A 223 6.21 -26.61 -29.31
C ASN A 223 5.37 -25.34 -29.50
N VAL A 224 4.05 -25.50 -29.65
CA VAL A 224 3.15 -24.40 -30.00
C VAL A 224 2.03 -24.35 -28.97
N THR A 225 2.10 -23.36 -28.09
CA THR A 225 1.17 -23.18 -26.98
C THR A 225 0.60 -21.78 -26.93
N ALA A 226 -0.72 -21.70 -26.81
CA ALA A 226 -1.47 -20.46 -26.63
C ALA A 226 -2.50 -20.61 -25.50
N LEU A 227 -2.48 -19.69 -24.56
CA LEU A 227 -3.46 -19.55 -23.48
C LEU A 227 -4.17 -18.21 -23.63
N LEU A 228 -5.50 -18.26 -23.64
CA LEU A 228 -6.38 -17.11 -23.78
C LEU A 228 -7.16 -16.89 -22.49
N LEU A 229 -7.31 -15.63 -22.11
CA LEU A 229 -8.20 -15.19 -21.02
C LEU A 229 -9.11 -14.08 -21.53
N ASP A 230 -10.42 -14.29 -21.41
CA ASP A 230 -11.43 -13.25 -21.62
C ASP A 230 -11.94 -12.78 -20.27
N VAL A 231 -11.82 -11.48 -20.01
CA VAL A 231 -12.42 -10.84 -18.83
C VAL A 231 -13.87 -10.52 -19.13
N LEU A 232 -14.78 -11.33 -18.61
CA LEU A 232 -16.22 -11.18 -18.84
C LEU A 232 -16.82 -10.06 -18.01
N SER A 233 -16.35 -9.94 -16.77
CA SER A 233 -16.70 -8.86 -15.88
C SER A 233 -15.56 -8.65 -14.90
N VAL A 234 -15.26 -7.38 -14.65
CA VAL A 234 -14.45 -6.99 -13.48
C VAL A 234 -15.40 -6.45 -12.43
N PRO A 235 -15.04 -6.54 -11.15
CA PRO A 235 -15.78 -5.83 -10.13
C PRO A 235 -15.84 -4.35 -10.49
N SER A 236 -17.01 -3.72 -10.42
CA SER A 236 -17.18 -2.31 -10.81
C SER A 236 -16.27 -1.39 -9.97
N ALA A 237 -15.74 -0.34 -10.60
CA ALA A 237 -14.67 0.51 -10.06
C ALA A 237 -14.96 1.25 -8.75
N GLU A 238 -16.18 1.21 -8.20
CA GLU A 238 -16.55 2.04 -7.05
C GLU A 238 -17.59 1.41 -6.08
N ARG A 239 -17.76 0.07 -6.03
CA ARG A 239 -19.03 -0.49 -5.50
C ARG A 239 -18.96 -1.63 -4.48
N LEU A 240 -17.78 -2.15 -4.14
CA LEU A 240 -17.64 -3.53 -3.61
C LEU A 240 -18.18 -3.82 -2.20
N ASP A 241 -18.87 -2.90 -1.52
CA ASP A 241 -19.58 -3.13 -0.24
C ASP A 241 -20.33 -1.86 0.19
N LEU A 242 -19.72 -0.72 -0.14
CA LEU A 242 -20.14 0.59 0.31
C LEU A 242 -21.49 1.03 -0.25
N GLU A 243 -21.79 0.85 -1.55
CA GLU A 243 -23.09 1.27 -2.08
C GLU A 243 -24.26 0.39 -1.63
N MET A 244 -24.06 -0.90 -1.36
CA MET A 244 -25.11 -1.75 -0.77
C MET A 244 -25.36 -1.39 0.71
N LEU A 245 -24.31 -1.05 1.47
CA LEU A 245 -24.42 -0.53 2.84
C LEU A 245 -24.94 0.92 2.91
N VAL A 246 -24.60 1.75 1.91
CA VAL A 246 -25.03 3.16 1.77
C VAL A 246 -26.47 3.25 1.29
N ALA A 247 -27.00 2.32 0.50
CA ALA A 247 -28.28 2.55 -0.21
C ALA A 247 -29.55 2.05 0.49
N GLU A 248 -29.52 1.07 1.39
CA GLU A 248 -30.77 0.49 1.93
C GLU A 248 -31.24 1.05 3.27
N LEU A 249 -30.32 1.49 4.14
CA LEU A 249 -30.71 1.91 5.49
C LEU A 249 -31.09 3.41 5.53
N PRO A 250 -32.30 3.76 6.02
CA PRO A 250 -32.71 5.15 6.10
C PRO A 250 -31.87 5.91 7.13
N ILE A 251 -31.57 7.18 6.84
CA ILE A 251 -31.11 8.13 7.87
C ILE A 251 -32.37 8.69 8.51
N LEU A 252 -32.58 8.37 9.77
CA LEU A 252 -33.74 8.79 10.55
C LEU A 252 -33.37 9.93 11.51
N ASP A 253 -34.37 10.50 12.19
CA ASP A 253 -34.15 11.49 13.23
C ASP A 253 -33.20 10.96 14.32
N LEU A 254 -32.37 11.88 14.82
CA LEU A 254 -31.35 11.56 15.81
C LEU A 254 -32.04 11.14 17.12
N PRO A 255 -31.68 9.98 17.70
CA PRO A 255 -32.22 9.56 18.97
C PRO A 255 -31.71 10.46 20.11
N GLY A 256 -32.41 10.41 21.24
CA GLY A 256 -32.05 11.05 22.50
C GLY A 256 -31.37 10.11 23.48
N THR A 257 -30.80 10.68 24.54
CA THR A 257 -30.31 9.92 25.69
C THR A 257 -31.46 9.15 26.35
N GLY A 258 -31.26 7.87 26.64
CA GLY A 258 -32.24 6.94 27.20
C GLY A 258 -33.00 6.11 26.16
N ASP A 259 -32.92 6.47 24.87
CA ASP A 259 -33.61 5.74 23.81
C ASP A 259 -32.99 4.35 23.58
N ARG A 260 -33.80 3.46 23.01
CA ARG A 260 -33.36 2.14 22.53
C ARG A 260 -33.44 2.10 21.01
N VAL A 261 -32.31 1.86 20.35
CA VAL A 261 -32.21 1.75 18.89
C VAL A 261 -31.55 0.44 18.55
N ASP A 262 -32.26 -0.46 17.85
CA ASP A 262 -31.71 -1.72 17.35
C ASP A 262 -30.94 -2.49 18.42
N GLY A 263 -31.51 -2.65 19.62
CA GLY A 263 -30.87 -3.35 20.76
C GLY A 263 -29.79 -2.56 21.51
N PHE A 264 -29.45 -1.34 21.10
CA PHE A 264 -28.54 -0.45 21.84
C PHE A 264 -29.32 0.49 22.75
N HIS A 265 -29.01 0.49 24.05
CA HIS A 265 -29.53 1.45 25.02
C HIS A 265 -28.60 2.64 25.14
N LEU A 266 -29.03 3.83 24.69
CA LEU A 266 -28.19 5.02 24.62
C LEU A 266 -28.07 5.67 26.01
N LEU A 267 -26.88 5.67 26.59
CA LEU A 267 -26.62 6.12 27.97
C LEU A 267 -26.32 7.61 28.07
N ASP A 268 -25.37 8.11 27.27
CA ASP A 268 -24.94 9.51 27.31
C ASP A 268 -24.51 9.98 25.92
N MET A 269 -24.76 11.25 25.60
CA MET A 269 -24.23 11.88 24.40
C MET A 269 -22.77 12.26 24.60
N VAL A 270 -21.87 11.71 23.78
CA VAL A 270 -20.42 11.94 23.85
C VAL A 270 -20.04 13.18 23.05
N SER A 271 -20.65 13.36 21.89
CA SER A 271 -20.37 14.49 20.99
C SER A 271 -21.53 14.74 20.04
N ASP A 272 -21.81 16.01 19.76
CA ASP A 272 -22.75 16.45 18.73
C ASP A 272 -22.00 17.33 17.72
N GLY A 273 -21.54 16.72 16.63
CA GLY A 273 -20.79 17.40 15.59
C GLY A 273 -21.68 17.91 14.45
N ARG A 274 -21.05 18.56 13.46
CA ARG A 274 -21.76 19.06 12.27
C ARG A 274 -22.43 17.96 11.44
N TYR A 275 -21.78 16.79 11.35
CA TYR A 275 -22.20 15.70 10.46
C TYR A 275 -22.77 14.48 11.17
N SER A 276 -22.37 14.26 12.43
CA SER A 276 -22.75 13.07 13.19
C SER A 276 -22.86 13.35 14.68
N ARG A 277 -23.70 12.55 15.35
CA ARG A 277 -23.85 12.53 16.82
C ARG A 277 -23.40 11.18 17.36
N LEU A 278 -22.62 11.20 18.43
CA LEU A 278 -22.06 10.01 19.08
C LEU A 278 -22.70 9.81 20.45
N PHE A 279 -23.14 8.59 20.73
CA PHE A 279 -23.65 8.18 22.04
C PHE A 279 -22.80 7.05 22.61
N ARG A 280 -22.54 7.10 23.92
CA ARG A 280 -22.16 5.92 24.70
C ARG A 280 -23.43 5.09 24.89
N ALA A 281 -23.36 3.80 24.64
CA ALA A 281 -24.50 2.91 24.71
C ALA A 281 -24.11 1.54 25.28
N GLU A 282 -25.10 0.80 25.76
CA GLU A 282 -24.97 -0.60 26.15
C GLU A 282 -25.63 -1.50 25.10
N ASP A 283 -24.89 -2.49 24.61
CA ASP A 283 -25.40 -3.49 23.67
C ASP A 283 -26.16 -4.60 24.38
N SER A 284 -27.46 -4.74 24.11
CA SER A 284 -28.32 -5.74 24.78
C SER A 284 -27.91 -7.19 24.50
N ASP A 285 -27.25 -7.47 23.37
CA ASP A 285 -26.85 -8.84 22.99
C ASP A 285 -25.58 -9.30 23.71
N GLY A 286 -24.77 -8.37 24.21
CA GLY A 286 -23.44 -8.67 24.76
C GLY A 286 -23.12 -8.02 26.11
N GLY A 287 -23.95 -7.13 26.63
CA GLY A 287 -23.70 -6.36 27.86
C GLY A 287 -22.45 -5.48 27.79
N ARG A 288 -21.97 -5.16 26.58
CA ARG A 288 -20.74 -4.40 26.35
C ARG A 288 -21.06 -2.92 26.13
N GLU A 289 -20.24 -2.05 26.71
CA GLU A 289 -20.28 -0.62 26.39
C GLU A 289 -19.68 -0.34 25.01
N VAL A 290 -20.43 0.41 24.20
CA VAL A 290 -20.08 0.77 22.82
C VAL A 290 -20.29 2.26 22.60
N ILE A 291 -19.72 2.78 21.53
CA ILE A 291 -20.07 4.07 20.95
C ILE A 291 -20.91 3.82 19.70
N VAL A 292 -22.07 4.45 19.61
CA VAL A 292 -22.93 4.44 18.42
C VAL A 292 -22.89 5.82 17.78
N LYS A 293 -22.43 5.88 16.53
CA LYS A 293 -22.32 7.10 15.72
C LYS A 293 -23.51 7.14 14.75
N PHE A 294 -24.34 8.18 14.85
CA PHE A 294 -25.47 8.43 13.95
C PHE A 294 -25.16 9.61 13.02
N PRO A 295 -25.37 9.49 11.70
CA PRO A 295 -25.32 10.63 10.80
C PRO A 295 -26.51 11.56 11.04
N HIS A 296 -26.32 12.87 10.91
CA HIS A 296 -27.40 13.84 11.07
C HIS A 296 -28.35 13.82 9.85
N PRO A 297 -29.69 13.93 9.99
CA PRO A 297 -30.61 14.04 8.86
C PRO A 297 -30.27 15.11 7.81
N ARG A 298 -29.60 16.20 8.20
CA ARG A 298 -29.15 17.26 7.30
C ARG A 298 -28.09 16.81 6.28
N VAL A 299 -27.41 15.69 6.54
CA VAL A 299 -26.47 15.07 5.60
C VAL A 299 -27.15 14.03 4.70
N ALA A 300 -28.43 13.73 4.90
CA ALA A 300 -29.12 12.72 4.10
C ALA A 300 -29.33 13.14 2.64
N SER A 301 -29.38 14.45 2.37
CA SER A 301 -29.46 15.01 1.01
C SER A 301 -28.09 15.22 0.37
N ASP A 302 -27.00 14.99 1.10
CA ASP A 302 -25.63 15.17 0.63
C ASP A 302 -24.97 13.80 0.44
N ASP A 303 -25.02 13.33 -0.80
CA ASP A 303 -24.49 12.04 -1.21
C ASP A 303 -22.99 11.89 -0.86
N THR A 304 -22.23 12.99 -0.85
CA THR A 304 -20.81 13.00 -0.51
C THR A 304 -20.59 12.66 0.96
N TYR A 305 -21.32 13.30 1.88
CA TYR A 305 -21.18 13.00 3.32
C TYR A 305 -21.73 11.63 3.69
N ARG A 306 -22.85 11.22 3.09
CA ARG A 306 -23.39 9.87 3.29
C ARG A 306 -22.36 8.81 2.90
N ARG A 307 -21.72 8.98 1.74
CA ARG A 307 -20.62 8.10 1.27
C ARG A 307 -19.43 8.16 2.22
N ALA A 308 -18.99 9.34 2.66
CA ALA A 308 -17.87 9.48 3.59
C ALA A 308 -18.13 8.75 4.93
N PHE A 309 -19.35 8.82 5.46
CA PHE A 309 -19.72 8.16 6.71
C PHE A 309 -19.63 6.64 6.62
N VAL A 310 -20.22 6.04 5.59
CA VAL A 310 -20.14 4.58 5.42
C VAL A 310 -18.71 4.17 5.12
N ARG A 311 -17.96 5.04 4.43
CA ARG A 311 -16.59 4.77 4.04
C ARG A 311 -15.72 4.64 5.27
N GLU A 312 -15.85 5.57 6.20
CA GLU A 312 -15.15 5.53 7.49
C GLU A 312 -15.34 4.18 8.19
N ALA A 313 -16.60 3.72 8.30
CA ALA A 313 -16.94 2.47 8.97
C ALA A 313 -16.33 1.25 8.26
N TRP A 314 -16.39 1.23 6.93
CA TRP A 314 -15.80 0.14 6.13
C TRP A 314 -14.27 0.12 6.21
N VAL A 315 -13.60 1.28 6.07
CA VAL A 315 -12.13 1.34 6.16
C VAL A 315 -11.66 0.86 7.52
N ALA A 316 -12.36 1.25 8.60
CA ALA A 316 -12.04 0.82 9.94
C ALA A 316 -12.26 -0.69 10.16
N SER A 317 -13.27 -1.31 9.51
CA SER A 317 -13.48 -2.76 9.60
C SER A 317 -12.39 -3.59 8.94
N GLN A 318 -11.63 -3.03 7.98
CA GLN A 318 -10.54 -3.72 7.30
C GLN A 318 -9.27 -3.87 8.17
N VAL A 319 -9.15 -3.13 9.27
CA VAL A 319 -7.91 -3.02 10.04
C VAL A 319 -8.11 -3.59 11.44
N GLN A 320 -7.40 -4.69 11.72
CA GLN A 320 -7.26 -5.20 13.08
C GLN A 320 -5.88 -4.79 13.62
N SER A 321 -5.87 -3.88 14.59
CA SER A 321 -4.65 -3.41 15.24
C SER A 321 -4.95 -2.93 16.65
N PRO A 322 -4.12 -3.26 17.65
CA PRO A 322 -4.28 -2.74 19.00
C PRO A 322 -3.97 -1.25 19.13
N TYR A 323 -3.70 -0.53 18.03
CA TYR A 323 -3.45 0.92 18.03
C TYR A 323 -4.43 1.71 17.15
N VAL A 324 -5.37 1.05 16.49
CA VAL A 324 -6.39 1.67 15.63
C VAL A 324 -7.77 1.37 16.22
N GLY A 325 -8.70 2.32 16.15
CA GLY A 325 -10.08 2.12 16.59
C GLY A 325 -10.76 1.04 15.76
N GLU A 326 -11.43 0.11 16.44
CA GLU A 326 -12.15 -0.99 15.81
C GLU A 326 -13.60 -0.60 15.51
N VAL A 327 -14.20 -1.22 14.49
CA VAL A 327 -15.65 -1.18 14.27
C VAL A 327 -16.23 -2.51 14.71
N VAL A 328 -17.36 -2.45 15.43
CA VAL A 328 -18.15 -3.61 15.82
C VAL A 328 -19.05 -3.97 14.65
N ASP A 329 -18.94 -5.21 14.18
CA ASP A 329 -19.86 -5.74 13.18
C ASP A 329 -21.24 -5.95 13.80
N VAL A 330 -22.28 -5.45 13.12
CA VAL A 330 -23.67 -5.54 13.58
C VAL A 330 -24.47 -6.19 12.46
N PRO A 331 -25.14 -7.33 12.71
CA PRO A 331 -25.90 -8.07 11.71
C PRO A 331 -26.88 -7.19 10.93
N ALA A 332 -27.00 -7.42 9.63
CA ALA A 332 -27.82 -6.58 8.76
C ALA A 332 -29.29 -6.57 9.18
N GLU A 333 -29.81 -7.72 9.65
CA GLU A 333 -31.20 -7.91 10.07
C GLU A 333 -31.55 -7.11 11.33
N ARG A 334 -30.53 -6.75 12.12
CA ARG A 334 -30.70 -5.94 13.34
C ARG A 334 -30.81 -4.44 13.03
N ARG A 335 -30.37 -3.99 11.85
CA ARG A 335 -30.27 -2.56 11.51
C ARG A 335 -31.58 -2.05 10.89
N THR A 336 -32.22 -1.08 11.54
CA THR A 336 -33.37 -0.36 11.00
C THR A 336 -33.00 0.98 10.37
N ARG A 337 -31.79 1.47 10.64
CA ARG A 337 -31.28 2.77 10.19
C ARG A 337 -29.76 2.76 10.03
N LEU A 338 -29.22 3.80 9.40
CA LEU A 338 -27.78 3.94 9.23
C LEU A 338 -27.09 4.41 10.52
N TYR A 339 -26.12 3.64 11.00
CA TYR A 339 -25.20 3.99 12.08
C TYR A 339 -23.93 3.13 12.00
N SER A 340 -22.88 3.55 12.73
CA SER A 340 -21.67 2.76 12.95
C SER A 340 -21.46 2.55 14.45
N VAL A 341 -20.94 1.38 14.81
CA VAL A 341 -20.69 1.00 16.20
C VAL A 341 -19.21 0.72 16.38
N MET A 342 -18.63 1.22 17.47
CA MET A 342 -17.24 0.94 17.86
C MET A 342 -17.18 0.62 19.35
N PRO A 343 -16.15 -0.10 19.83
CA PRO A 343 -15.99 -0.32 21.26
C PRO A 343 -15.85 1.01 22.01
N TYR A 344 -16.43 1.09 23.22
CA TYR A 344 -16.15 2.22 24.08
C TYR A 344 -14.75 2.09 24.69
N TYR A 345 -13.92 3.09 24.44
CA TYR A 345 -12.59 3.17 25.01
C TYR A 345 -12.57 4.25 26.10
N ALA A 346 -12.43 3.83 27.36
CA ALA A 346 -12.26 4.78 28.47
C ALA A 346 -10.93 5.53 28.33
N GLY A 347 -10.97 6.86 28.33
CA GLY A 347 -9.79 7.69 28.12
C GLY A 347 -10.11 9.14 27.76
N GLU A 348 -9.11 9.83 27.21
CA GLU A 348 -9.26 11.19 26.66
C GLU A 348 -8.49 11.34 25.34
N THR A 349 -8.86 12.33 24.52
CA THR A 349 -8.12 12.63 23.29
C THR A 349 -6.76 13.25 23.62
N LEU A 350 -5.77 13.06 22.75
CA LEU A 350 -4.47 13.71 22.87
C LEU A 350 -4.66 15.24 22.91
N GLU A 351 -5.59 15.78 22.14
CA GLU A 351 -5.92 17.21 22.18
C GLU A 351 -6.33 17.71 23.58
N ARG A 352 -7.13 16.93 24.31
CA ARG A 352 -7.47 17.24 25.71
C ARG A 352 -6.25 17.12 26.61
N ARG A 353 -5.43 16.09 26.42
CA ARG A 353 -4.18 15.90 27.17
C ARG A 353 -3.19 17.06 26.98
N LEU A 354 -3.11 17.65 25.78
CA LEU A 354 -2.24 18.80 25.49
C LEU A 354 -2.65 20.08 26.22
N ARG A 355 -3.93 20.22 26.59
CA ARG A 355 -4.43 21.39 27.33
C ARG A 355 -4.26 21.27 28.84
N ARG A 356 -3.88 20.10 29.35
CA ARG A 356 -3.74 19.82 30.78
C ARG A 356 -2.31 20.09 31.26
N GLU A 357 -2.19 20.58 32.48
CA GLU A 357 -0.93 20.61 33.20
C GLU A 357 -0.73 19.32 34.04
N PRO A 358 0.54 18.85 34.21
CA PRO A 358 1.74 19.35 33.54
C PRO A 358 1.77 18.97 32.05
N PRO A 359 2.56 19.69 31.22
CA PRO A 359 2.79 19.33 29.82
C PRO A 359 3.24 17.87 29.64
N VAL A 360 3.06 17.34 28.43
CA VAL A 360 3.48 15.97 28.10
C VAL A 360 4.97 15.79 28.36
N SER A 361 5.31 14.79 29.19
CA SER A 361 6.70 14.47 29.50
C SER A 361 7.40 13.84 28.30
N PHE A 362 8.73 13.80 28.36
CA PHE A 362 9.52 13.16 27.31
C PHE A 362 9.12 11.68 27.14
N GLU A 363 9.06 10.93 28.24
CA GLU A 363 8.73 9.50 28.24
C GLU A 363 7.31 9.23 27.74
N GLU A 364 6.35 10.06 28.15
CA GLU A 364 4.96 9.95 27.71
C GLU A 364 4.84 10.21 26.20
N GLY A 365 5.48 11.28 25.72
CA GLY A 365 5.46 11.63 24.30
C GLY A 365 6.15 10.59 23.42
N MET A 366 7.26 10.00 23.89
CA MET A 366 7.93 8.93 23.17
C MET A 366 7.06 7.67 23.06
N ARG A 367 6.38 7.28 24.15
CA ARG A 367 5.42 6.18 24.12
C ARG A 367 4.29 6.44 23.12
N ILE A 368 3.72 7.64 23.12
CA ILE A 368 2.66 8.05 22.19
C ILE A 368 3.17 7.99 20.74
N GLY A 369 4.34 8.56 20.46
CA GLY A 369 4.90 8.59 19.10
C GLY A 369 5.20 7.21 18.53
N ILE A 370 5.75 6.30 19.34
CA ILE A 370 6.00 4.91 18.92
C ILE A 370 4.68 4.18 18.65
N GLN A 371 3.66 4.35 19.52
CA GLN A 371 2.35 3.71 19.32
C GLN A 371 1.62 4.27 18.09
N LEU A 372 1.70 5.57 17.83
CA LEU A 372 1.14 6.19 16.62
C LEU A 372 1.82 5.73 15.34
N GLY A 373 3.16 5.63 15.34
CA GLY A 373 3.88 5.07 14.20
C GLY A 373 3.47 3.63 13.91
N LYS A 374 3.24 2.82 14.95
CA LYS A 374 2.69 1.45 14.82
C LYS A 374 1.24 1.45 14.31
N ALA A 375 0.41 2.42 14.71
CA ALA A 375 -0.96 2.58 14.21
C ALA A 375 -0.98 2.88 12.71
N LEU A 376 -0.20 3.88 12.27
CA LEU A 376 -0.12 4.27 10.86
C LEU A 376 0.47 3.15 10.00
N TYR A 377 1.52 2.48 10.48
CA TYR A 377 2.04 1.31 9.78
C TYR A 377 0.99 0.22 9.58
N ALA A 378 0.14 -0.05 10.58
CA ALA A 378 -0.93 -1.03 10.46
C ALA A 378 -1.96 -0.68 9.36
N LEU A 379 -2.21 0.62 9.14
CA LEU A 379 -3.03 1.14 8.04
C LEU A 379 -2.27 1.04 6.71
N ASN A 380 -1.05 1.55 6.64
CA ASN A 380 -0.27 1.61 5.40
C ASN A 380 0.06 0.21 4.85
N ARG A 381 0.19 -0.80 5.72
CA ARG A 381 0.35 -2.22 5.31
C ARG A 381 -0.84 -2.79 4.56
N ARG A 382 -2.00 -2.13 4.65
CA ARG A 382 -3.23 -2.42 3.92
C ARG A 382 -3.52 -1.38 2.85
N GLU A 383 -2.52 -0.58 2.48
CA GLU A 383 -2.66 0.51 1.51
C GLU A 383 -3.73 1.54 1.94
N ILE A 384 -3.90 1.73 3.25
CA ILE A 384 -4.75 2.80 3.79
C ILE A 384 -3.85 3.95 4.22
N ILE A 385 -4.05 5.12 3.62
CA ILE A 385 -3.40 6.38 4.00
C ILE A 385 -4.40 7.17 4.86
N HIS A 386 -4.03 7.59 6.06
CA HIS A 386 -4.97 8.20 7.00
C HIS A 386 -5.35 9.65 6.61
N ARG A 387 -4.39 10.45 6.14
CA ARG A 387 -4.52 11.86 5.69
C ARG A 387 -4.94 12.92 6.72
N ASP A 388 -5.45 12.54 7.90
CA ASP A 388 -5.83 13.49 8.97
C ASP A 388 -5.30 13.06 10.34
N VAL A 389 -4.00 12.79 10.41
CA VAL A 389 -3.31 12.48 11.67
C VAL A 389 -3.14 13.76 12.49
N LYS A 390 -3.87 13.86 13.60
CA LYS A 390 -3.84 15.00 14.52
C LYS A 390 -4.27 14.61 15.94
N PRO A 391 -3.96 15.42 16.98
CA PRO A 391 -4.31 15.12 18.37
C PRO A 391 -5.79 14.83 18.65
N ASP A 392 -6.72 15.42 17.91
CA ASP A 392 -8.17 15.15 18.07
C ASP A 392 -8.54 13.71 17.73
N ASN A 393 -7.83 13.12 16.77
CA ASN A 393 -8.07 11.77 16.26
C ASN A 393 -7.27 10.71 17.03
N VAL A 394 -6.55 11.10 18.08
CA VAL A 394 -5.75 10.18 18.90
C VAL A 394 -6.38 10.06 20.27
N LEU A 395 -6.87 8.87 20.63
CA LEU A 395 -7.41 8.58 21.95
C LEU A 395 -6.37 7.88 22.82
N LEU A 396 -6.09 8.45 23.99
CA LEU A 396 -5.25 7.87 25.03
C LEU A 396 -6.16 7.11 26.01
N THR A 397 -5.97 5.80 26.12
CA THR A 397 -6.82 4.98 26.99
C THR A 397 -6.31 5.03 28.43
N SER A 398 -7.22 4.89 29.41
CA SER A 398 -6.89 4.90 30.84
C SER A 398 -5.89 3.80 31.24
N GLY A 399 -5.79 2.73 30.45
CA GLY A 399 -4.80 1.65 30.62
C GLY A 399 -3.41 1.96 30.06
N GLY A 400 -3.14 3.19 29.59
CA GLY A 400 -1.85 3.58 29.01
C GLY A 400 -1.66 3.15 27.55
N GLY A 401 -2.73 2.73 26.89
CA GLY A 401 -2.75 2.42 25.46
C GLY A 401 -3.17 3.62 24.61
N LEU A 402 -3.26 3.38 23.30
CA LEU A 402 -3.64 4.38 22.31
C LEU A 402 -4.59 3.75 21.28
N ARG A 403 -5.50 4.56 20.75
CA ARG A 403 -6.34 4.25 19.59
C ARG A 403 -6.33 5.45 18.64
N LEU A 404 -5.88 5.24 17.42
CA LEU A 404 -6.06 6.18 16.32
C LEU A 404 -7.48 6.01 15.77
N LEU A 405 -8.24 7.10 15.77
CA LEU A 405 -9.64 7.18 15.39
C LEU A 405 -9.81 7.97 14.09
N ASP A 406 -11.04 7.98 13.56
CA ASP A 406 -11.48 8.79 12.42
C ASP A 406 -10.72 8.55 11.09
N LEU A 407 -11.20 7.56 10.34
CA LEU A 407 -10.73 7.22 9.00
C LEU A 407 -11.62 7.84 7.90
N GLY A 408 -12.45 8.84 8.24
CA GLY A 408 -13.46 9.37 7.33
C GLY A 408 -12.89 10.05 6.08
N VAL A 409 -11.63 10.45 6.17
CA VAL A 409 -10.87 11.06 5.07
C VAL A 409 -9.66 10.24 4.68
N ALA A 410 -9.59 8.95 5.07
CA ALA A 410 -8.51 8.06 4.61
C ALA A 410 -8.50 7.95 3.08
N ARG A 411 -7.42 7.47 2.46
CA ARG A 411 -7.30 7.19 1.02
C ARG A 411 -6.90 5.74 0.80
N LEU A 412 -7.46 5.13 -0.24
CA LEU A 412 -7.13 3.78 -0.73
C LEU A 412 -6.56 3.92 -2.15
N PRO A 413 -5.23 3.84 -2.33
CA PRO A 413 -4.61 3.85 -3.65
C PRO A 413 -5.19 2.74 -4.55
N GLY A 414 -5.50 3.05 -5.81
CA GLY A 414 -6.11 2.11 -6.76
C GLY A 414 -7.62 1.92 -6.63
N VAL A 415 -8.25 2.53 -5.63
CA VAL A 415 -9.72 2.73 -5.53
C VAL A 415 -10.08 4.20 -5.79
N GLU A 416 -9.25 5.13 -5.31
CA GLU A 416 -9.42 6.57 -5.51
C GLU A 416 -8.20 7.20 -6.20
N ASP A 417 -8.33 7.42 -7.52
CA ASP A 417 -7.25 7.92 -8.37
C ASP A 417 -7.40 9.38 -8.78
N THR A 418 -8.56 10.02 -8.56
CA THR A 418 -8.71 11.47 -8.76
C THR A 418 -8.31 12.23 -7.51
N PRO A 419 -7.32 13.14 -7.57
CA PRO A 419 -7.21 14.21 -6.58
C PRO A 419 -8.53 15.00 -6.65
N GLY A 420 -9.38 14.88 -5.63
CA GLY A 420 -10.58 15.72 -5.55
C GLY A 420 -10.17 17.19 -5.39
N ASP A 421 -10.97 18.11 -5.94
CA ASP A 421 -10.77 19.56 -5.79
C ASP A 421 -10.78 20.02 -4.32
N ASP A 422 -11.40 19.23 -3.44
CA ASP A 422 -11.33 19.38 -1.99
C ASP A 422 -10.37 18.35 -1.41
N ILE A 423 -9.20 18.78 -0.94
CA ILE A 423 -8.25 17.91 -0.24
C ILE A 423 -8.64 17.93 1.24
N PRO A 424 -9.21 16.83 1.76
CA PRO A 424 -9.72 16.82 3.11
C PRO A 424 -8.55 16.72 4.11
N GLY A 425 -8.63 17.50 5.19
CA GLY A 425 -7.64 17.49 6.27
C GLY A 425 -7.60 18.79 7.05
N THR A 426 -6.93 18.78 8.20
CA THR A 426 -6.70 19.97 9.00
C THR A 426 -5.44 20.70 8.50
N PRO A 427 -5.51 21.92 7.93
CA PRO A 427 -4.43 22.54 7.17
C PRO A 427 -3.06 22.56 7.86
N SER A 428 -3.03 22.85 9.16
CA SER A 428 -1.78 22.93 9.92
C SER A 428 -1.05 21.58 10.07
N TYR A 429 -1.68 20.45 9.75
CA TYR A 429 -1.08 19.10 9.76
C TYR A 429 -0.84 18.54 8.35
N MET A 430 -1.38 19.18 7.31
CA MET A 430 -1.27 18.70 5.94
C MET A 430 0.16 18.81 5.41
N ALA A 431 0.59 17.77 4.71
CA ALA A 431 1.89 17.75 4.06
C ALA A 431 1.94 18.74 2.88
N PRO A 432 3.09 19.38 2.60
CA PRO A 432 3.23 20.39 1.55
C PRO A 432 2.76 19.95 0.16
N GLU A 433 2.99 18.70 -0.21
CA GLU A 433 2.59 18.12 -1.50
C GLU A 433 1.06 18.10 -1.69
N LEU A 434 0.30 17.99 -0.59
CA LEU A 434 -1.15 18.01 -0.63
C LEU A 434 -1.66 19.37 -1.11
N PHE A 435 -1.04 20.48 -0.73
CA PHE A 435 -1.46 21.80 -1.23
C PHE A 435 -1.25 21.99 -2.74
N ASN A 436 -0.45 21.13 -3.38
CA ASN A 436 -0.17 21.17 -4.82
C ASN A 436 -0.99 20.13 -5.61
N ALA A 437 -2.12 19.67 -5.05
CA ALA A 437 -3.01 18.66 -5.64
C ALA A 437 -2.33 17.30 -5.95
N GLN A 438 -1.19 17.02 -5.31
CA GLN A 438 -0.60 15.68 -5.37
C GLN A 438 -1.38 14.74 -4.46
N ALA A 439 -1.53 13.49 -4.89
CA ALA A 439 -2.20 12.49 -4.08
C ALA A 439 -1.33 12.15 -2.87
N GLY A 440 -1.89 12.27 -1.67
CA GLY A 440 -1.20 11.87 -0.44
C GLY A 440 -0.83 10.39 -0.46
N ASP A 441 0.35 10.10 0.09
CA ASP A 441 0.92 8.77 0.21
C ASP A 441 1.34 8.47 1.67
N VAL A 442 2.09 7.38 1.86
CA VAL A 442 2.60 6.99 3.18
C VAL A 442 3.47 8.09 3.81
N ARG A 443 4.24 8.84 3.01
CA ARG A 443 5.12 9.92 3.48
C ARG A 443 4.34 11.17 3.88
N SER A 444 3.13 11.34 3.36
CA SER A 444 2.20 12.39 3.84
C SER A 444 1.71 12.09 5.27
N ASP A 445 1.39 10.83 5.59
CA ASP A 445 1.04 10.42 6.96
C ASP A 445 2.22 10.57 7.94
N VAL A 446 3.45 10.27 7.48
CA VAL A 446 4.69 10.50 8.26
C VAL A 446 4.85 11.99 8.61
N TYR A 447 4.58 12.88 7.65
CA TYR A 447 4.64 14.32 7.90
C TYR A 447 3.62 14.74 8.97
N ALA A 448 2.36 14.32 8.82
CA ALA A 448 1.30 14.65 9.77
C ALA A 448 1.58 14.09 11.18
N LEU A 449 2.17 12.90 11.28
CA LEU A 449 2.69 12.35 12.54
C LEU A 449 3.82 13.23 13.11
N GLY A 450 4.79 13.63 12.29
CA GLY A 450 5.87 14.52 12.71
C GLY A 450 5.37 15.85 13.26
N VAL A 451 4.38 16.47 12.60
CA VAL A 451 3.71 17.69 13.08
C VAL A 451 2.97 17.44 14.39
N THR A 452 2.23 16.33 14.49
CA THR A 452 1.50 15.94 15.71
C THR A 452 2.44 15.79 16.90
N LEU A 453 3.59 15.12 16.73
CA LEU A 453 4.59 14.97 17.79
C LEU A 453 5.28 16.28 18.14
N TYR A 454 5.59 17.11 17.15
CA TYR A 454 6.16 18.44 17.39
C TYR A 454 5.22 19.30 18.24
N ARG A 455 3.93 19.36 17.88
CA ARG A 455 2.92 20.11 18.64
C ARG A 455 2.69 19.52 20.02
N MET A 456 2.75 18.20 20.16
CA MET A 456 2.61 17.55 21.47
C MET A 456 3.68 18.01 22.47
N PHE A 457 4.94 18.15 22.03
CA PHE A 457 6.02 18.61 22.90
C PHE A 457 6.04 20.12 23.13
N THR A 458 5.70 20.90 22.11
CA THR A 458 5.94 22.36 22.09
C THR A 458 4.67 23.21 22.24
N GLY A 459 3.49 22.65 21.98
CA GLY A 459 2.24 23.39 21.81
C GLY A 459 2.16 24.22 20.52
N GLN A 460 3.19 24.16 19.65
CA GLN A 460 3.34 25.00 18.45
C GLN A 460 3.42 24.14 17.18
N TYR A 461 3.35 24.77 16.01
CA TYR A 461 3.52 24.11 14.70
C TYR A 461 4.93 24.36 14.14
N PRO A 462 5.56 23.38 13.44
CA PRO A 462 6.93 23.50 12.94
C PRO A 462 7.12 24.61 11.89
N TYR A 463 6.06 24.96 11.14
CA TYR A 463 6.05 26.00 10.12
C TYR A 463 5.03 27.11 10.39
N GLY A 464 4.49 27.20 11.61
CA GLY A 464 3.38 28.08 11.94
C GLY A 464 2.01 27.49 11.62
N GLU A 465 0.96 28.19 12.04
CA GLU A 465 -0.43 27.81 11.78
C GLU A 465 -0.81 28.14 10.33
N VAL A 466 -1.60 27.28 9.70
CA VAL A 466 -2.06 27.43 8.32
C VAL A 466 -3.57 27.68 8.33
N GLU A 467 -4.01 28.78 7.73
CA GLU A 467 -5.43 29.10 7.59
C GLU A 467 -6.11 28.15 6.58
N ALA A 468 -7.38 27.83 6.82
CA ALA A 468 -8.18 27.06 5.87
C ALA A 468 -8.25 27.76 4.50
N PHE A 469 -8.18 26.96 3.42
CA PHE A 469 -8.21 27.44 2.03
C PHE A 469 -7.01 28.31 1.61
N SER A 470 -5.95 28.38 2.41
CA SER A 470 -4.70 29.05 2.05
C SER A 470 -3.70 28.10 1.40
N HIS A 471 -2.82 28.63 0.55
CA HIS A 471 -1.65 27.92 0.02
C HIS A 471 -0.39 28.45 0.72
N PRO A 472 0.03 27.82 1.83
CA PRO A 472 1.15 28.32 2.62
C PRO A 472 2.47 28.18 1.86
N ARG A 473 3.38 29.14 2.06
CA ARG A 473 4.79 28.99 1.68
C ARG A 473 5.56 28.43 2.87
N PHE A 474 6.07 27.22 2.72
CA PHE A 474 6.86 26.58 3.77
C PHE A 474 8.26 27.23 3.86
N GLY A 475 8.46 28.00 4.91
CA GLY A 475 9.74 28.65 5.23
C GLY A 475 10.69 27.74 6.01
N LYS A 476 11.54 28.34 6.85
CA LYS A 476 12.44 27.58 7.71
C LYS A 476 11.67 26.98 8.90
N ARG A 477 11.81 25.67 9.12
CA ARG A 477 11.28 24.99 10.30
C ARG A 477 11.80 25.63 11.59
N ILE A 478 10.90 25.84 12.56
CA ILE A 478 11.25 26.28 13.90
C ILE A 478 11.80 25.08 14.68
N PRO A 479 13.06 25.10 15.16
CA PRO A 479 13.61 23.98 15.90
C PRO A 479 12.91 23.81 17.26
N LEU A 480 12.80 22.56 17.71
CA LEU A 480 12.11 22.20 18.96
C LEU A 480 12.78 22.82 20.19
N ASP A 481 14.10 23.07 20.12
CA ASP A 481 14.88 23.68 21.20
C ASP A 481 14.48 25.13 21.53
N ARG A 482 13.75 25.80 20.64
CA ARG A 482 13.20 27.14 20.88
C ARG A 482 12.14 27.14 21.97
N TYR A 483 11.40 26.04 22.12
CA TYR A 483 10.29 25.91 23.07
C TYR A 483 10.58 24.90 24.18
N ARG A 484 11.35 23.85 23.87
CA ARG A 484 11.66 22.74 24.79
C ARG A 484 13.16 22.43 24.76
N SER A 485 13.95 23.31 25.37
CA SER A 485 15.41 23.16 25.46
C SER A 485 15.87 22.00 26.34
N ASP A 486 14.96 21.46 27.17
CA ASP A 486 15.14 20.29 28.01
C ASP A 486 15.18 18.97 27.21
N LEU A 487 14.65 18.96 25.99
CA LEU A 487 14.56 17.76 25.16
C LEU A 487 15.85 17.46 24.38
N PRO A 488 16.14 16.18 24.07
CA PRO A 488 17.36 15.80 23.37
C PRO A 488 17.45 16.36 21.94
N ALA A 489 18.65 16.73 21.51
CA ALA A 489 18.87 17.26 20.16
C ALA A 489 18.52 16.26 19.04
N TRP A 490 18.67 14.95 19.31
CA TRP A 490 18.30 13.92 18.35
C TRP A 490 16.80 13.91 18.07
N LEU A 491 15.95 14.24 19.05
CA LEU A 491 14.49 14.27 18.84
C LEU A 491 14.12 15.37 17.82
N ASP A 492 14.77 16.54 17.93
CA ASP A 492 14.59 17.60 16.96
C ASP A 492 15.05 17.20 15.54
N ALA A 493 16.13 16.43 15.43
CA ALA A 493 16.61 15.91 14.15
C ALA A 493 15.63 14.91 13.53
N VAL A 494 15.12 13.95 14.33
CA VAL A 494 14.11 12.96 13.89
C VAL A 494 12.84 13.65 13.43
N LEU A 495 12.28 14.57 14.23
CA LEU A 495 11.09 15.32 13.85
C LEU A 495 11.35 16.26 12.67
N GLY A 496 12.56 16.80 12.54
CA GLY A 496 12.99 17.59 11.39
C GLY A 496 12.95 16.79 10.09
N ARG A 497 13.42 15.54 10.12
CA ARG A 497 13.35 14.61 8.98
C ARG A 497 11.89 14.25 8.65
N ALA A 498 11.09 13.90 9.65
CA ALA A 498 9.67 13.56 9.45
C ALA A 498 8.87 14.73 8.86
N THR A 499 9.20 15.97 9.24
CA THR A 499 8.54 17.20 8.78
C THR A 499 9.29 17.92 7.64
N ALA A 500 10.16 17.22 6.91
CA ALA A 500 10.85 17.78 5.75
C ALA A 500 9.84 18.18 4.66
N VAL A 501 10.07 19.31 3.99
CA VAL A 501 9.16 19.80 2.95
C VAL A 501 9.12 18.83 1.75
N ASP A 502 10.30 18.37 1.33
CA ASP A 502 10.47 17.35 0.29
C ASP A 502 10.14 15.95 0.85
N PRO A 503 9.14 15.24 0.29
CA PRO A 503 8.78 13.88 0.71
C PRO A 503 9.96 12.90 0.67
N GLU A 504 10.87 13.03 -0.30
CA GLU A 504 12.00 12.11 -0.45
C GLU A 504 13.01 12.19 0.69
N GLN A 505 13.03 13.32 1.42
CA GLN A 505 13.89 13.52 2.59
C GLN A 505 13.28 12.97 3.87
N ARG A 506 12.01 12.56 3.86
CA ARG A 506 11.32 11.98 5.01
C ARG A 506 11.68 10.51 5.21
N HIS A 507 11.21 9.94 6.30
CA HIS A 507 11.17 8.48 6.48
C HIS A 507 10.31 7.85 5.38
N GLY A 508 10.71 6.66 4.91
CA GLY A 508 9.99 5.92 3.88
C GLY A 508 8.63 5.43 4.35
N ASP A 509 8.49 5.11 5.64
CA ASP A 509 7.21 4.81 6.28
C ASP A 509 7.18 5.19 7.78
N ALA A 510 5.99 5.09 8.37
CA ALA A 510 5.77 5.41 9.79
C ALA A 510 6.44 4.43 10.77
N MET A 511 6.79 3.22 10.32
CA MET A 511 7.53 2.24 11.14
C MET A 511 9.01 2.60 11.22
N GLU A 512 9.62 3.08 10.13
CA GLU A 512 10.99 3.60 10.16
C GLU A 512 11.13 4.71 11.20
N LEU A 513 10.18 5.67 11.23
CA LEU A 513 10.12 6.71 12.25
C LEU A 513 9.96 6.13 13.66
N ALA A 514 9.05 5.18 13.86
CA ALA A 514 8.82 4.55 15.16
C ALA A 514 10.07 3.81 15.69
N LEU A 515 10.76 3.07 14.82
CA LEU A 515 11.99 2.36 15.15
C LEU A 515 13.13 3.32 15.45
N GLU A 516 13.26 4.43 14.72
CA GLU A 516 14.26 5.45 15.02
C GLU A 516 14.02 6.10 16.38
N LEU A 517 12.75 6.41 16.71
CA LEU A 517 12.36 6.90 18.03
C LEU A 517 12.70 5.89 19.15
N GLU A 518 12.39 4.61 18.95
CA GLU A 518 12.66 3.54 19.92
C GLU A 518 14.16 3.28 20.10
N HIS A 519 14.92 3.28 19.00
CA HIS A 519 16.37 3.12 19.02
C HIS A 519 17.04 4.25 19.80
N ASN A 520 16.69 5.51 19.52
CA ASN A 520 17.26 6.67 20.17
C ASN A 520 16.79 6.83 21.63
N LEU A 521 15.59 6.37 21.99
CA LEU A 521 15.15 6.32 23.38
C LEU A 521 16.07 5.44 24.24
N THR A 522 16.59 4.36 23.63
CA THR A 522 17.45 3.37 24.30
C THR A 522 18.93 3.75 24.27
N HIS A 523 19.43 4.24 23.14
CA HIS A 523 20.86 4.46 22.90
C HIS A 523 21.27 5.93 22.76
N GLY A 524 20.30 6.83 22.55
CA GLY A 524 20.55 8.23 22.31
C GLY A 524 20.98 8.97 23.57
N PRO A 525 21.83 10.00 23.46
CA PRO A 525 22.20 10.82 24.60
C PRO A 525 20.96 11.56 25.12
N ARG A 526 20.61 11.33 26.40
CA ARG A 526 19.49 12.02 27.08
C ARG A 526 19.76 13.50 27.30
N GLN A 527 21.04 13.87 27.41
CA GLN A 527 21.47 15.25 27.61
C GLN A 527 22.06 15.80 26.33
N ARG A 528 21.76 17.07 26.08
CA ARG A 528 22.40 17.83 25.00
C ARG A 528 23.91 17.88 25.25
N PRO A 529 24.77 17.70 24.24
CA PRO A 529 26.15 18.12 24.38
C PRO A 529 26.14 19.63 24.64
N VAL A 530 26.54 20.05 25.84
CA VAL A 530 26.68 21.46 26.18
C VAL A 530 27.57 22.10 25.12
N ARG A 531 27.14 23.19 24.48
CA ARG A 531 27.99 23.96 23.58
C ARG A 531 29.18 24.47 24.39
N GLN A 532 30.27 23.71 24.38
CA GLN A 532 31.50 24.08 25.05
C GLN A 532 31.99 25.41 24.47
N THR A 533 32.32 26.36 25.35
CA THR A 533 32.90 27.65 24.96
C THR A 533 34.22 27.42 24.22
N LEU A 534 34.71 28.41 23.46
CA LEU A 534 36.04 28.33 22.83
C LEU A 534 37.14 28.00 23.86
N TYR A 535 37.01 28.53 25.08
CA TYR A 535 37.88 28.20 26.21
C TYR A 535 37.85 26.70 26.55
N ALA A 536 36.67 26.11 26.65
CA ALA A 536 36.52 24.68 26.97
C ALA A 536 36.93 23.76 25.81
N ARG A 537 36.75 24.19 24.54
CA ARG A 537 37.10 23.40 23.35
C ARG A 537 38.58 23.47 22.97
N ASN A 538 39.18 24.65 23.09
CA ASN A 538 40.56 24.90 22.72
C ASN A 538 41.11 26.09 23.54
N PRO A 539 41.52 25.85 24.80
CA PRO A 539 41.97 26.91 25.70
C PRO A 539 43.19 27.65 25.13
N LEU A 540 44.04 26.96 24.37
CA LEU A 540 45.21 27.57 23.72
C LEU A 540 44.80 28.62 22.68
N ARG A 541 43.88 28.30 21.76
CA ARG A 541 43.41 29.27 20.75
C ARG A 541 42.68 30.45 21.39
N PHE A 542 41.93 30.21 22.48
CA PHE A 542 41.31 31.27 23.24
C PHE A 542 42.36 32.25 23.80
N TRP A 543 43.40 31.74 24.47
CA TRP A 543 44.48 32.58 25.00
C TRP A 543 45.33 33.23 23.92
N GLN A 544 45.53 32.59 22.78
CA GLN A 544 46.18 33.21 21.61
C GLN A 544 45.39 34.41 21.10
N ALA A 545 44.07 34.28 20.95
CA ALA A 545 43.21 35.37 20.51
C ALA A 545 43.17 36.52 21.53
N VAL A 546 43.06 36.22 22.82
CA VAL A 546 43.12 37.22 23.89
C VAL A 546 44.47 37.93 23.90
N SER A 547 45.58 37.20 23.81
CA SER A 547 46.93 37.77 23.77
C SER A 547 47.14 38.64 22.54
N PHE A 548 46.62 38.24 21.38
CA PHE A 548 46.66 39.02 20.16
C PHE A 548 45.88 40.33 20.28
N LEU A 549 44.66 40.29 20.86
CA LEU A 549 43.86 41.48 21.12
C LEU A 549 44.55 42.43 22.12
N LEU A 550 45.17 41.89 23.17
CA LEU A 550 45.94 42.69 24.13
C LEU A 550 47.18 43.31 23.49
N LEU A 551 47.89 42.58 22.62
CA LEU A 551 49.02 43.12 21.86
C LEU A 551 48.57 44.25 20.93
N LEU A 552 47.43 44.07 20.24
CA LEU A 552 46.86 45.11 19.37
C LEU A 552 46.50 46.36 20.18
N ALA A 553 45.88 46.18 21.36
CA ALA A 553 45.55 47.27 22.26
C ALA A 553 46.80 47.99 22.80
N LEU A 554 47.88 47.25 23.10
CA LEU A 554 49.16 47.81 23.51
C LEU A 554 49.79 48.63 22.38
N ILE A 555 49.82 48.11 21.15
CA ILE A 555 50.32 48.82 19.98
C ILE A 555 49.51 50.11 19.75
N LEU A 556 48.18 50.03 19.83
CA LEU A 556 47.33 51.22 19.72
C LEU A 556 47.63 52.25 20.81
N SER A 557 47.78 51.81 22.07
CA SER A 557 48.09 52.69 23.20
C SER A 557 49.45 53.38 23.04
N LEU A 558 50.44 52.67 22.51
CA LEU A 558 51.76 53.23 22.20
C LEU A 558 51.73 54.18 20.99
N ALA A 559 50.85 53.95 20.01
CA ALA A 559 50.69 54.82 18.85
C ALA A 559 49.85 56.07 19.14
N LEU A 560 49.05 56.06 20.21
CA LEU A 560 48.23 57.19 20.68
C LEU A 560 48.93 58.04 21.75
N ARG A 561 50.13 57.66 22.18
CA ARG A 561 51.06 58.47 22.99
C ARG A 561 52.08 59.14 22.11
#